data_AF-A0A7K3UJC1-F1
#
_entry.id   AF-A0A7K3UJC1-F1
#
_cell.length_a   1.000
_cell.length_b   1.000
_cell.length_c   1.000
_cell.angle_alpha   90.00
_cell.angle_beta   90.00
_cell.angle_gamma   90.00
#
_symmetry.space_group_name_H-M   'P 1'
#
loop_
_entity.id
_entity.type
_entity.pdbx_description
1 polymer ?
#
loop_
_entity_poly.entity_id
_entity_poly.type
_entity_poly.pdbx_seq_one_letter_code
_entity_poly.pdbx_strand_id
1 'polypeptide(L)' 'MPFRQWMRIGLGGLGWRPADFWSATLTEFFEAINGHNEAQGAEEPAAAPSADELAALVAKYG' A
#
# COMPACT_ATOMS: atom_id res chain seq x y z
N MET A 1 -11.75 1.11 -1.67
CA MET A 1 -11.15 2.28 -2.36
C MET A 1 -12.06 2.73 -3.51
N PRO A 2 -12.71 3.90 -3.43
CA PRO A 2 -13.47 4.48 -4.54
C PRO A 2 -12.61 4.68 -5.79
N PHE A 3 -13.15 4.51 -7.00
CA PHE A 3 -12.41 4.59 -8.27
C PHE A 3 -11.56 5.88 -8.43
N ARG A 4 -12.11 7.03 -8.00
CA ARG A 4 -11.40 8.32 -8.01
C ARG A 4 -10.15 8.34 -7.14
N GLN A 5 -10.10 7.52 -6.09
CA GLN A 5 -8.94 7.42 -5.21
C GLN A 5 -7.80 6.65 -5.89
N TRP A 6 -8.10 5.60 -6.66
CA TRP A 6 -7.11 4.87 -7.47
C TRP A 6 -6.45 5.78 -8.50
N MET A 7 -7.24 6.58 -9.22
CA MET A 7 -6.72 7.54 -10.20
C MET A 7 -5.83 8.60 -9.54
N ARG A 8 -6.19 9.09 -8.35
CA ARG A 8 -5.35 10.05 -7.61
C ARG A 8 -3.99 9.48 -7.27
N ILE A 9 -3.94 8.21 -6.84
CA ILE A 9 -2.68 7.53 -6.51
C ILE A 9 -1.87 7.30 -7.78
N GLY A 10 -2.45 6.72 -8.83
CA GLY A 10 -1.71 6.43 -10.07
C GLY A 10 -1.25 7.66 -10.83
N LEU A 11 -2.17 8.57 -11.14
CA LEU A 11 -1.86 9.75 -11.97
C LEU A 11 -1.15 10.85 -11.17
N GLY A 12 -1.47 10.97 -9.88
CA GLY A 12 -0.90 12.00 -9.00
C GLY A 12 0.32 11.50 -8.24
N GLY A 13 0.11 10.49 -7.38
CA GLY A 13 1.16 9.97 -6.49
C GLY A 13 2.32 9.30 -7.22
N LEU A 14 2.01 8.41 -8.17
CA LEU A 14 3.02 7.71 -8.98
C LEU A 14 3.50 8.52 -10.19
N GLY A 15 2.83 9.63 -10.52
CA GLY A 15 3.16 10.47 -11.67
C GLY A 15 2.97 9.79 -13.03
N TRP A 16 2.15 8.74 -13.10
CA TRP A 16 1.90 8.02 -14.34
C TRP A 16 1.14 8.88 -15.35
N ARG A 17 1.47 8.69 -16.64
CA ARG A 17 0.63 9.24 -17.70
C ARG A 17 -0.69 8.47 -17.70
N PRO A 18 -1.80 9.09 -18.15
CA PRO A 18 -3.09 8.40 -18.24
C PRO A 18 -3.02 7.06 -18.98
N ALA A 19 -2.26 6.98 -20.07
CA ALA A 19 -2.09 5.73 -20.83
C ALA A 19 -1.49 4.60 -19.99
N ASP A 20 -0.46 4.90 -19.19
CA ASP A 20 0.23 3.91 -18.35
C ASP A 20 -0.71 3.40 -17.25
N PHE A 21 -1.52 4.29 -16.66
CA PHE A 21 -2.53 3.92 -15.66
C PHE A 21 -3.62 2.99 -16.22
N TRP A 22 -4.09 3.24 -17.45
CA TRP A 22 -5.15 2.43 -18.05
C TRP A 22 -4.66 1.09 -18.59
N SER A 23 -3.38 0.97 -18.93
CA SER A 23 -2.78 -0.28 -19.38
C SER A 23 -2.29 -1.17 -18.24
N ALA A 24 -2.10 -0.60 -17.04
CA ALA A 24 -1.60 -1.34 -15.89
C ALA A 24 -2.62 -2.35 -15.35
N THR A 25 -2.12 -3.53 -15.00
CA THR A 25 -2.84 -4.53 -14.22
C THR A 25 -2.89 -4.15 -12.74
N LEU A 26 -3.77 -4.80 -11.97
CA LEU A 26 -3.83 -4.59 -10.52
C LEU A 26 -2.51 -4.93 -9.83
N THR A 27 -1.82 -5.99 -10.27
CA THR A 27 -0.51 -6.37 -9.73
C THR A 27 0.51 -5.26 -9.96
N GLU A 28 0.64 -4.78 -11.19
CA GLU A 28 1.59 -3.71 -11.53
C GLU A 28 1.28 -2.41 -10.78
N PHE A 29 0.01 -2.11 -10.57
CA PHE A 29 -0.40 -0.94 -9.78
C PHE A 29 0.09 -1.03 -8.33
N PHE A 30 -0.02 -2.19 -7.68
CA PHE A 30 0.45 -2.37 -6.30
C PHE A 30 1.97 -2.45 -6.20
N GLU A 31 2.63 -3.13 -7.14
CA GLU A 31 4.09 -3.15 -7.21
C GLU A 31 4.66 -1.74 -7.38
N ALA A 32 4.04 -0.90 -8.21
CA ALA A 32 4.44 0.49 -8.37
C ALA A 32 4.26 1.31 -7.09
N ILE A 33 3.20 1.06 -6.31
CA ILE A 33 3.03 1.67 -4.99
C ILE A 33 4.14 1.24 -4.04
N ASN A 34 4.45 -0.05 -3.98
CA ASN A 34 5.50 -0.58 -3.12
C ASN A 34 6.86 0.04 -3.47
N GLY A 35 7.24 -0.01 -4.75
CA GLY A 35 8.50 0.58 -5.22
C GLY A 35 8.57 2.10 -4.99
N HIS A 36 7.45 2.83 -5.15
CA HIS A 36 7.39 4.26 -4.84
C HIS A 36 7.57 4.53 -3.34
N ASN A 37 6.93 3.74 -2.48
CA ASN A 37 7.05 3.85 -1.02
C ASN A 37 8.48 3.54 -0.55
N GLU A 38 9.09 2.46 -1.07
CA GLU A 38 10.49 2.11 -0.81
C GLU A 38 11.44 3.24 -1.20
N ALA A 39 11.25 3.84 -2.38
CA ALA A 39 12.06 4.96 -2.85
C ALA A 39 11.88 6.25 -2.03
N GLN A 40 10.71 6.43 -1.40
CA GLN A 40 10.41 7.56 -0.50
C GLN A 40 10.82 7.29 0.95
N GLY A 41 11.37 6.11 1.27
CA GLY A 41 11.76 5.73 2.62
C GLY A 41 10.57 5.53 3.56
N ALA A 42 9.42 5.09 3.03
CA ALA A 42 8.29 4.71 3.87
C ALA A 42 8.72 3.61 4.85
N GLU A 43 8.28 3.73 6.10
CA GLU A 43 8.48 2.66 7.09
C GLU A 43 7.89 1.35 6.54
N GLU A 44 8.57 0.23 6.82
CA GLU A 44 8.04 -1.08 6.45
C GLU A 44 6.59 -1.22 6.93
N PRO A 45 5.72 -1.87 6.14
CA PRO A 45 4.35 -2.11 6.57
C PRO A 45 4.36 -2.67 7.98
N ALA A 46 3.51 -2.08 8.86
CA ALA A 46 3.49 -2.39 10.29
C ALA A 46 3.70 -3.88 10.51
N ALA A 47 4.84 -4.23 11.10
CA ALA A 47 5.22 -5.61 11.29
C ALA A 47 4.09 -6.34 12.03
N ALA A 48 3.86 -7.60 11.66
CA ALA A 48 2.93 -8.43 12.41
C ALA A 48 3.31 -8.37 13.90
N PRO A 49 2.32 -8.27 14.82
CA PRO A 49 2.62 -8.22 16.24
C PRO A 49 3.44 -9.45 16.62
N SER A 50 4.41 -9.25 17.50
CA SER A 50 5.15 -10.34 18.12
C SER A 50 4.20 -11.29 18.85
N ALA A 51 4.66 -12.51 19.12
CA ALA A 51 3.86 -13.50 19.85
C ALA A 51 3.37 -12.96 21.21
N ASP A 52 4.19 -12.15 21.88
CA ASP A 52 3.87 -11.56 23.18
C ASP A 52 2.84 -10.43 23.05
N GLU A 53 2.93 -9.57 22.03
CA GLU A 53 1.93 -8.54 21.74
C GLU A 53 0.59 -9.17 21.37
N LEU A 54 0.61 -10.24 20.57
CA LEU A 54 -0.58 -10.99 20.21
C LEU A 54 -1.22 -11.63 21.46
N ALA A 55 -0.42 -12.24 22.34
CA ALA A 55 -0.89 -12.82 23.59
C ALA A 55 -1.51 -11.77 24.52
N ALA A 56 -0.90 -10.59 24.64
CA ALA A 56 -1.42 -9.48 25.43
C ALA A 56 -2.74 -8.94 24.87
N LEU A 57 -2.88 -8.87 23.54
CA LEU A 57 -4.12 -8.46 22.88
C LEU A 57 -5.24 -9.48 23.13
N VAL A 58 -4.94 -10.78 23.01
CA VAL A 58 -5.91 -11.85 23.31
C VAL A 58 -6.33 -11.81 24.78
N ALA A 59 -5.40 -11.63 25.72
CA ALA A 59 -5.75 -11.55 27.14
C ALA A 59 -6.61 -10.32 27.50
N LYS A 60 -6.49 -9.22 26.73
CA LYS A 60 -7.21 -7.97 26.97
C LYS A 60 -8.60 -7.94 26.33
N TYR A 61 -8.81 -8.66 25.23
CA TYR A 61 -10.01 -8.54 24.39
C TYR A 61 -10.70 -9.86 24.04
N GLY A 62 -10.09 -11.02 24.33
CA GLY A 62 -10.68 -12.35 24.21
C GLY A 62 -11.42 -12.77 25.47
#